data_AF-A0A6G7J293-F1
#
_entry.id   AF-A0A6G7J293-F1
#
_cell.length_a   1.000
_cell.length_b   1.000
_cell.length_c   1.000
_cell.angle_alpha   90.00
_cell.angle_beta   90.00
_cell.angle_gamma   90.00
#
_symmetry.space_group_name_H-M   'P 1'
#
loop_
_entity.id
_entity.type
_entity.pdbx_description
1 polymer ?
#
loop_
_entity_poly.entity_id
_entity_poly.type
_entity_poly.pdbx_seq_one_letter_code
_entity_poly.pdbx_strand_id
1 'polypeptide(L)'
;MKTINFITHVLLSFVMVGLSTQAQTTDIGVENKKKIENSLQLFKQLSKDIAIDKEFNYRQELKASRSEQTMFYFRDTTLSKTQLLRHLKRAARNSDNSIQFKRYFLEKQLHFINDLDRRTISGVYDAMRSKTLNGYLDILAVFAATDRIVPTMARS
;
A
#
# COMPACT_ATOMS: atom_id res chain seq x y z
N MET A 1 9.81 52.05 -40.90
CA MET A 1 10.29 51.48 -39.62
C MET A 1 9.16 51.22 -38.60
N LYS A 2 7.99 50.72 -39.00
CA LYS A 2 6.88 50.39 -38.06
C LYS A 2 6.56 48.89 -37.99
N THR A 3 6.86 48.15 -39.05
CA THR A 3 6.61 46.70 -39.18
C THR A 3 7.61 45.83 -38.42
N ILE A 4 8.87 46.27 -38.29
CA ILE A 4 9.91 45.50 -37.58
C ILE A 4 9.59 45.41 -36.08
N ASN A 5 9.15 46.52 -35.43
CA ASN A 5 8.81 46.54 -34.00
C ASN A 5 7.60 45.67 -33.64
N PHE A 6 6.68 45.45 -34.58
CA PHE A 6 5.50 44.60 -34.34
C PHE A 6 5.88 43.11 -34.33
N ILE A 7 6.75 42.68 -35.24
CA ILE A 7 7.21 41.29 -35.34
C ILE A 7 8.06 40.90 -34.12
N THR A 8 8.93 41.79 -33.62
CA THR A 8 9.71 41.53 -32.40
C THR A 8 8.84 41.41 -31.16
N HIS A 9 7.82 42.25 -31.00
CA HIS A 9 6.90 42.17 -29.85
C HIS A 9 6.05 40.91 -29.85
N VAL A 10 5.62 40.42 -31.02
CA VAL A 10 4.88 39.16 -31.12
C VAL A 10 5.79 37.96 -30.86
N LEU A 11 7.02 37.94 -31.35
CA LEU A 11 7.98 36.87 -31.06
C LEU A 11 8.36 36.80 -29.57
N LEU A 12 8.57 37.96 -28.92
CA LEU A 12 8.87 38.04 -27.49
C LEU A 12 7.71 37.54 -26.61
N SER A 13 6.46 37.81 -26.98
CA SER A 13 5.31 37.33 -26.22
C SER A 13 5.12 35.81 -26.36
N PHE A 14 5.34 35.23 -27.55
CA PHE A 14 5.31 33.77 -27.73
C PHE A 14 6.40 33.03 -26.94
N VAL A 15 7.62 33.59 -26.83
CA VAL A 15 8.70 33.01 -26.03
C VAL A 15 8.36 33.02 -24.53
N MET A 16 7.73 34.10 -24.03
CA MET A 16 7.34 34.20 -22.61
C MET A 16 6.19 33.25 -22.22
N VAL A 17 5.23 33.01 -23.11
CA VAL A 17 4.15 32.02 -22.87
C VAL A 17 4.69 30.58 -22.91
N GLY A 18 5.68 30.29 -23.77
CA GLY A 18 6.35 28.98 -23.82
C GLY A 18 7.17 28.67 -22.56
N LEU A 19 7.90 29.65 -22.02
CA LEU A 19 8.71 29.47 -20.81
C LEU A 19 7.85 29.32 -19.54
N SER A 20 6.75 30.06 -19.43
CA SER A 20 5.85 30.01 -18.26
C SER A 20 5.06 28.69 -18.17
N THR A 21 4.63 28.13 -19.31
CA THR A 21 3.99 26.81 -19.36
C THR A 21 4.98 25.68 -19.02
N GLN A 22 6.22 25.75 -19.52
CA GLN A 22 7.25 24.76 -19.19
C GLN A 22 7.63 24.77 -17.71
N ALA A 23 7.81 25.95 -17.10
CA ALA A 23 8.14 26.10 -15.69
C ALA A 23 7.03 25.56 -14.75
N GLN A 24 5.76 25.79 -15.08
CA GLN A 24 4.63 25.23 -14.32
C GLN A 24 4.56 23.71 -14.44
N THR A 25 4.82 23.14 -15.62
CA THR A 25 4.83 21.67 -15.78
C THR A 25 5.97 20.99 -15.02
N THR A 26 7.13 21.63 -14.90
CA THR A 26 8.25 21.11 -14.12
C THR A 26 7.98 21.14 -12.62
N ASP A 27 7.33 22.18 -12.11
CA ASP A 27 7.05 22.34 -10.68
C ASP A 27 5.96 21.35 -10.20
N ILE A 28 4.87 21.20 -10.97
CA ILE A 28 3.81 20.22 -10.72
C ILE A 28 4.34 18.79 -10.82
N GLY A 29 5.29 18.53 -11.73
CA GLY A 29 5.93 17.21 -11.87
C GLY A 29 6.79 16.85 -10.65
N VAL A 30 7.53 17.81 -10.10
CA VAL A 30 8.38 17.62 -8.92
C VAL A 30 7.53 17.43 -7.66
N GLU A 31 6.48 18.22 -7.47
CA GLU A 31 5.58 18.09 -6.32
C GLU A 31 4.88 16.73 -6.29
N ASN A 32 4.35 16.28 -7.43
CA ASN A 32 3.70 14.97 -7.54
C ASN A 32 4.66 13.82 -7.26
N LYS A 33 5.90 13.90 -7.75
CA LYS A 33 6.93 12.89 -7.48
C LYS A 33 7.23 12.81 -5.98
N LYS A 34 7.43 13.94 -5.31
CA LYS A 34 7.68 14.00 -3.86
C LYS A 34 6.51 13.43 -3.04
N LYS A 35 5.28 13.71 -3.47
CA LYS A 35 4.05 13.19 -2.84
C LYS A 35 3.94 11.67 -2.93
N ILE A 36 4.31 11.10 -4.08
CA ILE A 36 4.37 9.64 -4.28
C ILE A 36 5.47 9.02 -3.42
N GLU A 37 6.67 9.61 -3.40
CA GLU A 37 7.79 9.12 -2.58
C GLU A 37 7.45 9.12 -1.08
N ASN A 38 6.85 10.21 -0.58
CA ASN A 38 6.40 10.30 0.81
C ASN A 38 5.33 9.25 1.13
N SER A 39 4.34 9.08 0.24
CA SER A 39 3.28 8.08 0.41
C SER A 39 3.85 6.67 0.42
N LEU A 40 4.84 6.39 -0.44
CA LEU A 40 5.52 5.11 -0.49
C LEU A 40 6.28 4.82 0.80
N GLN A 41 6.97 5.82 1.36
CA GLN A 41 7.67 5.69 2.62
C GLN A 41 6.70 5.41 3.79
N LEU A 42 5.60 6.16 3.87
CA LEU A 42 4.54 5.93 4.86
C LEU A 42 3.92 4.53 4.71
N PHE A 43 3.68 4.09 3.48
CA PHE A 43 3.15 2.76 3.20
C PHE A 43 4.11 1.65 3.67
N LYS A 44 5.41 1.80 3.37
CA LYS A 44 6.45 0.88 3.83
C LYS A 44 6.54 0.84 5.35
N GLN A 45 6.45 1.99 6.01
CA GLN A 45 6.46 2.06 7.48
C GLN A 45 5.24 1.35 8.07
N LEU A 46 4.03 1.71 7.62
CA LEU A 46 2.80 1.06 8.07
C LEU A 46 2.84 -0.46 7.85
N SER A 47 3.36 -0.91 6.71
CA SER A 47 3.47 -2.34 6.41
C SER A 47 4.46 -3.06 7.33
N LYS A 48 5.58 -2.41 7.69
CA LYS A 48 6.52 -2.95 8.67
C LYS A 48 5.93 -3.00 10.06
N ASP A 49 5.22 -1.96 10.47
CA ASP A 49 4.55 -1.90 11.77
C ASP A 49 3.55 -3.06 11.89
N ILE A 50 2.70 -3.26 10.87
CA ILE A 50 1.77 -4.40 10.81
C ILE A 50 2.52 -5.74 10.85
N ALA A 51 3.64 -5.86 10.15
CA ALA A 51 4.36 -7.13 10.01
C ALA A 51 5.10 -7.57 11.28
N ILE A 52 5.53 -6.62 12.11
CA ILE A 52 6.42 -6.87 13.26
C ILE A 52 5.68 -6.73 14.58
N ASP A 53 4.71 -5.82 14.65
CA ASP A 53 4.00 -5.53 15.89
C ASP A 53 3.03 -6.66 16.26
N LYS A 54 3.37 -7.37 17.34
CA LYS A 54 2.53 -8.43 17.91
C LYS A 54 1.22 -7.90 18.49
N GLU A 55 1.19 -6.64 18.87
CA GLU A 55 0.03 -5.96 19.46
C GLU A 55 -0.86 -5.30 18.40
N PHE A 56 -0.47 -5.38 17.12
CA PHE A 56 -1.23 -4.77 16.03
C PHE A 56 -2.72 -5.16 16.07
N ASN A 57 -3.56 -4.15 16.27
CA ASN A 57 -5.01 -4.31 16.35
C ASN A 57 -5.70 -3.71 15.13
N TYR A 58 -5.97 -4.57 14.15
CA TYR A 58 -6.69 -4.19 12.93
C TYR A 58 -7.99 -3.41 13.17
N ARG A 59 -8.78 -3.76 14.20
CA ARG A 59 -10.08 -3.11 14.43
C ARG A 59 -9.90 -1.69 14.96
N GLN A 60 -8.94 -1.48 15.85
CA GLN A 60 -8.61 -0.15 16.36
C GLN A 60 -8.01 0.70 15.25
N GLU A 61 -7.06 0.16 14.49
CA GLU A 61 -6.42 0.88 13.38
C GLU A 61 -7.43 1.29 12.29
N LEU A 62 -8.35 0.40 11.93
CA LEU A 62 -9.43 0.70 10.98
C LEU A 62 -10.43 1.74 11.51
N LYS A 63 -10.60 1.84 12.84
CA LYS A 63 -11.47 2.86 13.44
C LYS A 63 -10.79 4.22 13.39
N ALA A 64 -9.51 4.30 13.79
CA ALA A 64 -8.70 5.51 13.74
C ALA A 64 -8.53 6.05 12.31
N SER A 65 -8.32 5.15 11.33
CA SER A 65 -8.13 5.54 9.93
C SER A 65 -9.32 6.25 9.29
N ARG A 66 -10.51 6.19 9.89
CA ARG A 66 -11.72 6.89 9.39
C ARG A 66 -11.73 8.37 9.75
N SER A 67 -11.14 8.73 10.89
CA SER A 67 -11.02 10.13 11.33
C SER A 67 -9.78 10.81 10.77
N GLU A 68 -8.68 10.07 10.56
CA GLU A 68 -7.39 10.63 10.13
C GLU A 68 -7.35 11.08 8.66
N GLN A 69 -8.29 10.63 7.82
CA GLN A 69 -8.38 10.92 6.38
C GLN A 69 -7.05 10.80 5.60
N THR A 70 -6.10 10.01 6.09
CA THR A 70 -4.78 9.85 5.46
C THR A 70 -4.92 9.22 4.08
N MET A 71 -4.31 9.85 3.08
CA MET A 71 -4.29 9.42 1.69
C MET A 71 -2.88 8.97 1.28
N PHE A 72 -2.81 7.84 0.60
CA PHE A 72 -1.61 7.31 -0.03
C PHE A 72 -1.71 7.51 -1.53
N TYR A 73 -0.69 8.14 -2.10
CA TYR A 73 -0.56 8.40 -3.52
C TYR A 73 0.48 7.45 -4.09
N PHE A 74 0.03 6.51 -4.92
CA PHE A 74 0.88 5.61 -5.68
C PHE A 74 0.90 6.05 -7.14
N ARG A 75 1.81 5.48 -7.92
CA ARG A 75 1.98 5.83 -9.34
C ARG A 75 0.71 5.60 -10.17
N ASP A 76 -0.02 4.55 -9.84
CA ASP A 76 -1.14 3.98 -10.58
C ASP A 76 -2.49 4.16 -9.86
N THR A 77 -2.49 4.47 -8.56
CA THR A 77 -3.71 4.57 -7.77
C THR A 77 -3.54 5.50 -6.57
N THR A 78 -4.66 6.00 -6.06
CA THR A 78 -4.71 6.74 -4.79
C THR A 78 -5.69 6.03 -3.85
N LEU A 79 -5.26 5.77 -2.61
CA LEU A 79 -6.06 5.05 -1.62
C LEU A 79 -6.02 5.75 -0.28
N SER A 80 -7.15 5.84 0.40
CA SER A 80 -7.16 6.16 1.83
C SER A 80 -6.55 5.03 2.66
N LYS A 81 -6.02 5.35 3.85
CA LYS A 81 -5.58 4.36 4.85
C LYS A 81 -6.66 3.30 5.13
N THR A 82 -7.91 3.75 5.21
CA THR A 82 -9.07 2.85 5.39
C THR A 82 -9.22 1.86 4.23
N GLN A 83 -9.08 2.30 2.98
CA GLN A 83 -9.14 1.41 1.82
C GLN A 83 -7.95 0.45 1.80
N LEU A 84 -6.75 0.95 2.06
CA LEU A 84 -5.53 0.14 2.13
C LEU A 84 -5.68 -1.01 3.14
N LEU A 85 -6.07 -0.71 4.39
CA LEU A 85 -6.30 -1.71 5.44
C LEU A 85 -7.34 -2.76 5.03
N ARG A 86 -8.42 -2.33 4.36
CA ARG A 86 -9.45 -3.24 3.84
C ARG A 86 -8.91 -4.16 2.74
N HIS A 87 -8.07 -3.65 1.84
CA HIS A 87 -7.40 -4.49 0.84
C HIS A 87 -6.50 -5.53 1.49
N LEU A 88 -5.67 -5.14 2.46
CA LEU A 88 -4.82 -6.06 3.22
C LEU A 88 -5.65 -7.17 3.90
N LYS A 89 -6.71 -6.81 4.63
CA LYS A 89 -7.56 -7.80 5.31
C LYS A 89 -8.29 -8.71 4.33
N ARG A 90 -8.81 -8.15 3.23
CA ARG A 90 -9.54 -8.93 2.21
C ARG A 90 -8.60 -9.91 1.50
N ALA A 91 -7.38 -9.49 1.18
CA ALA A 91 -6.36 -10.33 0.59
C ALA A 91 -6.04 -11.51 1.53
N ALA A 92 -5.74 -11.25 2.81
CA ALA A 92 -5.38 -12.29 3.77
C ALA A 92 -6.51 -13.29 4.05
N ARG A 93 -7.76 -12.82 4.07
CA ARG A 93 -8.93 -13.71 4.22
C ARG A 93 -9.07 -14.69 3.05
N ASN A 94 -8.77 -14.22 1.85
CA ASN A 94 -9.00 -14.96 0.61
C ASN A 94 -7.77 -15.72 0.11
N SER A 95 -6.68 -15.73 0.87
CA SER A 95 -5.40 -16.34 0.49
C SER A 95 -5.01 -17.42 1.49
N ASP A 96 -4.37 -18.47 1.00
CA ASP A 96 -3.83 -19.55 1.84
C ASP A 96 -2.37 -19.31 2.26
N ASN A 97 -1.67 -18.41 1.55
CA ASN A 97 -0.28 -18.09 1.83
C ASN A 97 0.09 -16.68 1.31
N SER A 98 1.29 -16.21 1.67
CA SER A 98 1.81 -14.88 1.32
C SER A 98 2.00 -14.67 -0.20
N ILE A 99 2.17 -15.74 -0.99
CA ILE A 99 2.28 -15.66 -2.44
C ILE A 99 0.90 -15.32 -3.04
N GLN A 100 -0.14 -16.06 -2.65
CA GLN A 100 -1.52 -15.78 -3.07
C GLN A 100 -1.97 -14.39 -2.58
N PHE A 101 -1.56 -14.01 -1.36
CA PHE A 101 -1.81 -12.69 -0.81
C PHE A 101 -1.26 -11.58 -1.71
N LYS A 102 0.00 -11.69 -2.15
CA LYS A 102 0.59 -10.74 -3.10
C LYS A 102 -0.17 -10.76 -4.43
N ARG A 103 -0.54 -11.94 -4.92
CA ARG A 103 -1.26 -12.11 -6.19
C ARG A 103 -2.59 -11.36 -6.22
N TYR A 104 -3.34 -11.33 -5.12
CA TYR A 104 -4.58 -10.54 -5.00
C TYR A 104 -4.40 -9.07 -5.40
N PHE A 105 -3.30 -8.43 -4.99
CA PHE A 105 -3.04 -7.03 -5.33
C PHE A 105 -2.72 -6.86 -6.82
N LEU A 106 -1.94 -7.79 -7.39
CA LEU A 106 -1.61 -7.77 -8.81
C LEU A 106 -2.85 -7.96 -9.69
N GLU A 107 -3.75 -8.87 -9.31
CA GLU A 107 -5.05 -9.07 -9.99
C GLU A 107 -5.97 -7.84 -9.90
N LYS A 108 -5.78 -6.99 -8.88
CA LYS A 108 -6.50 -5.72 -8.69
C LYS A 108 -5.76 -4.51 -9.27
N GLN A 109 -4.66 -4.72 -10.00
CA GLN A 109 -3.84 -3.64 -10.55
C GLN A 109 -3.32 -2.67 -9.47
N LEU A 110 -3.04 -3.19 -8.28
CA LEU A 110 -2.49 -2.45 -7.15
C LEU A 110 -0.99 -2.75 -7.05
N HIS A 111 -0.17 -2.10 -7.89
CA HIS A 111 1.22 -2.49 -8.07
C HIS A 111 2.14 -2.06 -6.93
N PHE A 112 1.70 -1.17 -6.04
CA PHE A 112 2.45 -0.73 -4.85
C PHE A 112 2.86 -1.90 -3.93
N ILE A 113 2.18 -3.06 -4.01
CA ILE A 113 2.57 -4.24 -3.25
C ILE A 113 3.99 -4.74 -3.60
N ASN A 114 4.47 -4.42 -4.80
CA ASN A 114 5.81 -4.81 -5.27
C ASN A 114 6.93 -4.03 -4.59
N ASP A 115 6.60 -2.91 -3.93
CA ASP A 115 7.58 -2.12 -3.20
C ASP A 115 7.92 -2.70 -1.81
N LEU A 116 7.18 -3.72 -1.36
CA LEU A 116 7.45 -4.43 -0.13
C LEU A 116 8.38 -5.63 -0.38
N ASP A 117 9.34 -5.83 0.51
CA ASP A 117 10.18 -7.03 0.50
C ASP A 117 9.37 -8.28 0.92
N ARG A 118 9.89 -9.46 0.58
CA ARG A 118 9.22 -10.74 0.83
C ARG A 118 8.89 -10.97 2.31
N ARG A 119 9.77 -10.53 3.23
CA ARG A 119 9.57 -10.74 4.67
C ARG A 119 8.44 -9.85 5.18
N THR A 120 8.41 -8.59 4.76
CA THR A 120 7.32 -7.66 5.09
C THR A 120 5.98 -8.17 4.53
N ILE A 121 5.94 -8.65 3.28
CA ILE A 121 4.72 -9.23 2.70
C ILE A 121 4.21 -10.42 3.53
N SER A 122 5.12 -11.33 3.93
CA SER A 122 4.73 -12.48 4.76
C SER A 122 4.21 -12.05 6.12
N GLY A 123 4.91 -11.13 6.80
CA GLY A 123 4.48 -10.65 8.12
C GLY A 123 3.13 -9.94 8.06
N VAL A 124 2.89 -9.10 7.05
CA VAL A 124 1.57 -8.47 6.85
C VAL A 124 0.49 -9.53 6.61
N TYR A 125 0.77 -10.54 5.79
CA TYR A 125 -0.15 -11.64 5.54
C TYR A 125 -0.51 -12.35 6.85
N ASP A 126 0.49 -12.78 7.62
CA ASP A 126 0.30 -13.54 8.86
C ASP A 126 -0.47 -12.71 9.92
N ALA A 127 -0.07 -11.45 10.10
CA ALA A 127 -0.72 -10.51 11.01
C ALA A 127 -2.20 -10.33 10.65
N MET A 128 -2.52 -10.12 9.37
CA MET A 128 -3.90 -9.95 8.92
C MET A 128 -4.70 -11.25 8.96
N ARG A 129 -4.11 -12.38 8.53
CA ARG A 129 -4.73 -13.72 8.49
C ARG A 129 -5.18 -14.15 9.87
N SER A 130 -4.35 -13.94 10.90
CA SER A 130 -4.67 -14.24 12.30
C SER A 130 -5.95 -13.58 12.81
N LYS A 131 -6.40 -12.49 12.17
CA LYS A 131 -7.62 -11.74 12.53
C LYS A 131 -8.82 -12.07 11.63
N THR A 132 -8.77 -13.20 10.94
CA THR A 132 -9.84 -13.74 10.08
C THR A 132 -10.38 -15.06 10.63
N LEU A 133 -11.60 -15.44 10.24
CA LEU A 133 -12.18 -16.73 10.61
C LEU A 133 -11.28 -17.88 10.14
N ASN A 134 -10.82 -17.83 8.89
CA ASN A 134 -9.97 -18.89 8.34
C ASN A 134 -8.65 -18.99 9.11
N GLY A 135 -8.01 -17.88 9.49
CA GLY A 135 -6.82 -17.92 10.33
C GLY A 135 -7.08 -18.51 11.73
N TYR A 136 -8.27 -18.28 12.30
CA TYR A 136 -8.65 -18.95 13.55
C TYR A 136 -8.83 -20.47 13.36
N LEU A 137 -9.44 -20.90 12.25
CA LEU A 137 -9.57 -22.31 11.91
C LEU A 137 -8.21 -22.98 11.66
N ASP A 138 -7.27 -22.28 11.02
CA ASP A 138 -5.90 -22.77 10.80
C ASP A 138 -5.21 -23.08 12.15
N ILE A 139 -5.36 -22.18 13.13
CA ILE A 139 -4.82 -22.37 14.49
C ILE A 139 -5.46 -23.58 15.18
N LEU A 140 -6.79 -23.71 15.11
CA LEU A 140 -7.50 -24.86 15.70
C LEU A 140 -7.08 -26.18 15.07
N ALA A 141 -6.87 -26.21 13.75
CA ALA A 141 -6.41 -27.41 13.05
C ALA A 141 -5.02 -27.84 13.53
N VAL A 142 -4.11 -26.90 13.80
CA VAL A 142 -2.78 -27.18 14.37
C VAL A 142 -2.91 -27.79 15.77
N PHE A 143 -3.75 -27.22 16.64
CA PHE A 143 -3.99 -27.79 17.98
C PHE A 143 -4.56 -29.20 17.89
N ALA A 144 -5.59 -29.41 17.07
CA ALA A 144 -6.21 -30.72 16.88
C ALA A 144 -5.24 -31.77 16.30
N ALA A 145 -4.32 -31.37 15.42
CA ALA A 145 -3.28 -32.25 14.90
C ALA A 145 -2.24 -32.59 15.98
N THR A 146 -1.89 -31.63 16.83
CA THR A 146 -0.93 -31.82 17.93
C THR A 146 -1.48 -32.76 19.00
N ASP A 147 -2.76 -32.59 19.39
CA ASP A 147 -3.44 -33.45 20.37
C ASP A 147 -3.63 -34.89 19.88
N ARG A 148 -3.63 -35.14 18.56
CA ARG A 148 -3.68 -36.48 17.97
C ARG A 148 -2.33 -37.20 17.97
N ILE A 149 -1.21 -36.49 18.14
CA ILE A 149 0.14 -37.09 18.18
C ILE A 149 0.50 -37.52 19.61
N VAL A 150 -0.15 -36.97 20.64
CA VAL A 150 0.20 -37.21 22.06
C VAL A 150 -0.44 -38.47 22.72
N PRO A 151 -1.51 -39.14 22.23
CA PRO A 151 -2.04 -40.33 22.89
C PRO A 151 -1.56 -41.60 22.19
N THR A 152 -0.27 -41.91 22.28
CA THR A 152 0.21 -43.29 22.01
C THR A 152 1.42 -43.69 22.85
N MET A 153 2.10 -42.77 23.55
CA MET A 153 3.29 -43.08 24.35
C MET A 153 3.06 -43.23 25.86
N ALA A 154 1.81 -43.37 26.33
CA ALA A 154 1.49 -43.45 27.76
C ALA A 154 0.66 -44.69 28.16
N ARG A 155 0.93 -45.85 27.52
CA ARG A 155 0.48 -47.16 28.02
C ARG A 155 1.57 -48.21 27.77
N SER A 156 2.47 -48.34 28.74
CA SER A 156 3.24 -49.56 29.02
C SER A 156 3.17 -49.83 30.51
#